data_AF-A0A8J6RRF4-F1
#
_entry.id   AF-A0A8J6RRF4-F1
#
_cell.length_a   1.000
_cell.length_b   1.000
_cell.length_c   1.000
_cell.angle_alpha   90.00
_cell.angle_beta   90.00
_cell.angle_gamma   90.00
#
_symmetry.space_group_name_H-M   'P 1'
#
loop_
_entity.id
_entity.type
_entity.pdbx_description
1 polymer ?
#
loop_
_entity_poly.entity_id
_entity_poly.type
_entity_poly.pdbx_seq_one_letter_code
_entity_poly.pdbx_strand_id
1 'polypeptide(L)'
;MQEVMKKNSTLGMLGVIFVITMAATGLSGVAITIALATISGSAGMMGGIAVIGITGLIAVALAKFSMEIVNQIKTQQSKVADSICKVTEEVIKDLENVPGMTFADERDFKKSRPIFTLRDKTVVRTWKNPLGVDHIFLADNNGKIIYGGFVGWIHSDGLKKAINKIRKNYT
;
A
#
# COMPACT_ATOMS: atom_id res chain seq x y z
N MET A 1 -33.50 40.88 -28.76
CA MET A 1 -32.11 41.09 -28.28
C MET A 1 -32.00 41.82 -26.92
N GLN A 2 -33.01 42.56 -26.45
CA GLN A 2 -32.96 43.26 -25.15
C GLN A 2 -33.10 42.32 -23.91
N GLU A 3 -33.71 41.14 -24.05
CA GLU A 3 -33.88 40.18 -22.93
C GLU A 3 -32.62 39.37 -22.57
N VAL A 4 -31.82 38.98 -23.57
CA VAL A 4 -30.57 38.23 -23.37
C VAL A 4 -29.51 39.08 -22.65
N MET A 5 -29.55 40.41 -22.81
CA MET A 5 -28.66 41.33 -22.10
C MET A 5 -29.06 41.45 -20.61
N LYS A 6 -30.36 41.48 -20.29
CA LYS A 6 -30.83 41.49 -18.90
C LYS A 6 -30.53 40.17 -18.17
N LYS A 7 -30.66 39.02 -18.84
CA LYS A 7 -30.44 37.69 -18.25
C LYS A 7 -28.97 37.44 -17.87
N ASN A 8 -28.03 38.07 -18.59
CA ASN A 8 -26.60 37.95 -18.33
C ASN A 8 -26.08 38.98 -17.31
N SER A 9 -26.75 40.13 -17.15
CA SER A 9 -26.36 41.16 -16.18
C SER A 9 -26.61 40.72 -14.73
N THR A 10 -27.63 39.88 -14.49
CA THR A 10 -27.92 39.32 -13.16
C THR A 10 -26.88 38.28 -12.73
N LEU A 11 -26.29 37.55 -13.69
CA LEU A 11 -25.31 36.50 -13.40
C LEU A 11 -23.97 37.08 -12.89
N GLY A 12 -23.57 38.26 -13.38
CA GLY A 12 -22.37 38.95 -12.91
C GLY A 12 -22.49 39.42 -11.46
N MET A 13 -23.63 40.02 -11.09
CA MET A 13 -23.87 40.48 -9.71
C MET A 13 -24.04 39.29 -8.74
N LEU A 14 -24.68 38.20 -9.19
CA LEU A 14 -24.83 36.96 -8.41
C LEU A 14 -23.47 36.28 -8.14
N GLY A 15 -22.56 36.28 -9.13
CA GLY A 15 -21.21 35.75 -8.96
C GLY A 15 -20.38 36.50 -7.91
N VAL A 16 -20.50 37.83 -7.85
CA VAL A 16 -19.79 38.65 -6.85
C VAL A 16 -20.32 38.37 -5.44
N ILE A 17 -21.64 38.30 -5.28
CA ILE A 17 -22.27 37.96 -3.98
C ILE A 17 -21.82 36.56 -3.53
N PHE A 18 -21.74 35.60 -4.45
CA PHE A 18 -21.30 34.24 -4.14
C PHE A 18 -19.87 34.19 -3.60
N VAL A 19 -18.94 34.91 -4.23
CA VAL A 19 -17.52 34.96 -3.80
C VAL A 19 -17.36 35.62 -2.43
N ILE A 20 -18.07 36.73 -2.19
CA ILE A 20 -18.03 37.43 -0.89
C ILE A 20 -18.58 36.53 0.23
N THR A 21 -19.64 35.77 -0.05
CA THR A 21 -20.26 34.90 0.95
C THR A 21 -19.38 33.69 1.27
N MET A 22 -18.72 33.10 0.27
CA MET A 22 -17.73 32.03 0.48
C MET A 22 -16.52 32.49 1.28
N ALA A 23 -16.07 33.73 1.06
CA ALA A 23 -14.96 34.33 1.83
C ALA A 23 -15.33 34.57 3.30
N ALA A 24 -16.58 34.97 3.58
CA ALA A 24 -17.04 35.25 4.95
C ALA A 24 -17.31 33.99 5.79
N THR A 25 -17.63 32.85 5.17
CA THR A 25 -18.16 31.66 5.87
C THR A 25 -17.24 30.44 5.81
N GLY A 26 -16.06 30.59 5.20
CA GLY A 26 -14.95 29.65 5.31
C GLY A 26 -15.33 28.21 4.99
N LEU A 27 -15.55 27.89 3.71
CA LEU A 27 -15.63 26.54 3.13
C LEU A 27 -16.50 25.49 3.88
N SER A 28 -17.36 25.91 4.79
CA SER A 28 -18.32 25.05 5.49
C SER A 28 -19.68 25.23 4.83
N GLY A 29 -20.43 24.14 4.63
CA GLY A 29 -21.64 24.08 3.80
C GLY A 29 -22.79 25.04 4.16
N VAL A 30 -22.62 25.95 5.12
CA VAL A 30 -23.56 27.00 5.52
C VAL A 30 -23.56 28.20 4.55
N ALA A 31 -22.47 28.39 3.78
CA ALA A 31 -22.31 29.51 2.85
C ALA A 31 -23.43 29.62 1.79
N ILE A 32 -23.81 28.48 1.21
CA ILE A 32 -24.86 28.39 0.17
C ILE A 32 -26.23 28.75 0.76
N THR A 33 -26.47 28.33 2.00
CA THR A 33 -27.73 28.60 2.72
C THR A 33 -27.89 30.09 3.01
N ILE A 34 -26.82 30.78 3.41
CA ILE A 34 -26.86 32.22 3.71
C ILE A 34 -26.97 33.04 2.41
N ALA A 35 -26.24 32.66 1.35
CA ALA A 35 -26.31 33.33 0.05
C ALA A 35 -27.69 33.20 -0.62
N LEU A 36 -28.43 32.12 -0.37
CA LEU A 36 -29.77 31.94 -0.91
C LEU A 36 -30.85 32.58 -0.01
N ALA A 37 -30.63 32.60 1.31
CA ALA A 37 -31.51 33.25 2.27
C ALA A 37 -31.55 34.78 2.11
N THR A 38 -30.45 35.41 1.71
CA THR A 38 -30.41 36.86 1.42
C THR A 38 -31.18 37.24 0.15
N ILE A 39 -31.38 36.30 -0.78
CA ILE A 39 -32.04 36.55 -2.06
C ILE A 39 -33.53 36.16 -2.03
N SER A 40 -33.95 35.26 -1.13
CA SER A 40 -35.30 34.66 -1.17
C SER A 40 -36.04 34.54 0.17
N GLY A 41 -35.51 35.09 1.27
CA GLY A 41 -36.16 35.07 2.58
C GLY A 41 -36.28 33.66 3.19
N SER A 42 -37.17 33.47 4.17
CA SER A 42 -37.36 32.21 4.92
C SER A 42 -37.75 31.01 4.05
N ALA A 43 -38.40 31.23 2.90
CA ALA A 43 -38.72 30.18 1.93
C ALA A 43 -37.46 29.61 1.25
N GLY A 44 -36.43 30.44 1.05
CA GLY A 44 -35.13 30.04 0.50
C GLY A 44 -34.34 29.09 1.41
N MET A 45 -34.49 29.24 2.73
CA MET A 45 -33.85 28.35 3.71
C MET A 45 -34.38 26.92 3.60
N MET A 46 -35.68 26.72 3.43
CA MET A 46 -36.29 25.40 3.25
C MET A 46 -35.85 24.74 1.93
N GLY A 47 -35.79 25.52 0.84
CA GLY A 47 -35.30 25.03 -0.46
C GLY A 47 -33.81 24.67 -0.44
N GLY A 48 -32.99 25.49 0.22
CA GLY A 48 -31.54 25.24 0.37
C GLY A 48 -31.24 23.96 1.15
N ILE A 49 -31.93 23.74 2.28
CA ILE A 49 -31.77 22.52 3.09
C ILE A 49 -32.19 21.27 2.28
N ALA A 50 -33.29 21.35 1.51
CA ALA A 50 -33.74 20.23 0.68
C ALA A 50 -32.70 19.87 -0.41
N VAL A 51 -32.14 20.85 -1.10
CA VAL A 51 -31.14 20.63 -2.17
C VAL A 51 -29.82 20.12 -1.59
N ILE A 52 -29.38 20.65 -0.44
CA ILE A 52 -28.20 20.15 0.26
C ILE A 52 -28.43 18.71 0.75
N GLY A 53 -29.63 18.37 1.22
CA GLY A 53 -29.97 17.01 1.63
C GLY A 53 -29.82 15.99 0.49
N ILE A 54 -30.36 16.31 -0.69
CA ILE A 54 -30.26 15.43 -1.87
C ILE A 54 -28.81 15.35 -2.39
N THR A 55 -28.14 16.50 -2.50
CA THR A 55 -26.74 16.57 -2.97
C THR A 55 -25.79 15.87 -1.99
N GLY A 56 -26.02 16.01 -0.68
CA GLY A 56 -25.28 15.34 0.37
C GLY A 56 -25.48 13.83 0.34
N LEU A 57 -26.69 13.33 0.06
CA LEU A 57 -26.95 11.90 -0.11
C LEU A 57 -26.13 11.31 -1.28
N ILE A 58 -26.08 12.04 -2.39
CA ILE A 58 -25.29 11.65 -3.57
C ILE A 58 -23.78 11.66 -3.22
N ALA A 59 -23.30 12.70 -2.53
CA ALA A 59 -21.90 12.77 -2.08
C ALA A 59 -21.52 11.64 -1.12
N VAL A 60 -22.41 11.27 -0.18
CA VAL A 60 -22.19 10.15 0.75
C VAL A 60 -22.19 8.82 0.02
N ALA A 61 -23.07 8.62 -0.98
CA ALA A 61 -23.08 7.40 -1.80
C ALA A 61 -21.78 7.26 -2.60
N LEU A 62 -21.30 8.36 -3.22
CA LEU A 62 -20.02 8.39 -3.91
C LEU A 62 -18.83 8.14 -2.96
N ALA A 63 -18.86 8.70 -1.75
CA ALA A 63 -17.81 8.49 -0.74
C ALA A 63 -17.75 7.04 -0.25
N LYS A 64 -18.90 6.39 -0.02
CA LYS A 64 -18.95 4.96 0.34
C LYS A 64 -18.35 4.08 -0.74
N PHE A 65 -18.70 4.34 -2.01
CA PHE A 65 -18.14 3.62 -3.14
C PHE A 65 -16.61 3.81 -3.24
N SER A 66 -16.13 5.03 -2.98
CA SER A 66 -14.69 5.33 -2.95
C SER A 66 -13.96 4.58 -1.82
N MET A 67 -14.57 4.46 -0.64
CA MET A 67 -13.98 3.76 0.50
C MET A 67 -13.93 2.24 0.31
N GLU A 68 -14.95 1.65 -0.31
CA GLU A 68 -15.01 0.22 -0.64
C GLU A 68 -13.82 -0.19 -1.53
N ILE A 69 -13.54 0.60 -2.58
CA ILE A 69 -12.43 0.36 -3.50
C ILE A 69 -11.08 0.45 -2.78
N VAL A 70 -10.87 1.47 -1.95
CA VAL A 70 -9.62 1.66 -1.21
C VAL A 70 -9.37 0.52 -0.23
N ASN A 71 -10.42 0.03 0.44
CA ASN A 71 -10.29 -1.08 1.39
C ASN A 71 -9.92 -2.39 0.68
N GLN A 72 -10.49 -2.66 -0.49
CA GLN A 72 -10.14 -3.84 -1.31
C GLN A 72 -8.67 -3.80 -1.74
N ILE A 73 -8.14 -2.64 -2.13
CA ILE A 73 -6.73 -2.47 -2.52
C ILE A 73 -5.79 -2.73 -1.35
N LYS A 74 -6.12 -2.21 -0.15
CA LYS A 74 -5.28 -2.39 1.04
C LYS A 74 -5.23 -3.85 1.52
N THR A 75 -6.33 -4.57 1.37
CA THR A 75 -6.44 -5.97 1.80
C THR A 75 -5.61 -6.91 0.92
N GLN A 76 -5.46 -6.60 -0.38
CA GLN A 76 -4.65 -7.41 -1.30
C GLN A 76 -3.14 -7.29 -1.03
N GLN A 77 -2.65 -6.09 -0.67
CA GLN A 77 -1.24 -5.91 -0.35
C GLN A 77 -0.80 -6.67 0.90
N SER A 78 -1.67 -6.76 1.92
CA SER A 78 -1.37 -7.55 3.13
C SER A 78 -1.24 -9.03 2.83
N LYS A 79 -2.17 -9.61 2.06
CA LYS A 79 -2.15 -11.06 1.76
C LYS A 79 -0.95 -11.49 0.93
N VAL A 80 -0.49 -10.64 0.00
CA VAL A 80 0.71 -10.93 -0.80
C VAL A 80 1.96 -10.90 0.08
N ALA A 81 2.11 -9.87 0.92
CA ALA A 81 3.21 -9.79 1.89
C ALA A 81 3.18 -10.97 2.88
N ASP A 82 2.01 -11.37 3.36
CA ASP A 82 1.85 -12.52 4.26
C ASP A 82 2.19 -13.84 3.57
N SER A 83 1.84 -14.01 2.29
CA SER A 83 2.19 -15.22 1.52
C SER A 83 3.69 -15.31 1.20
N ILE A 84 4.33 -14.17 0.94
CA ILE A 84 5.79 -14.05 0.75
C ILE A 84 6.51 -14.41 2.06
N CYS A 85 6.03 -13.89 3.19
CA CYS A 85 6.57 -14.20 4.51
C CYS A 85 6.44 -15.70 4.82
N LYS A 86 5.31 -16.34 4.49
CA LYS A 86 5.10 -17.78 4.73
C LYS A 86 6.06 -18.67 3.96
N VAL A 87 6.31 -18.41 2.66
CA VAL A 87 7.25 -19.20 1.85
C VAL A 87 8.67 -19.09 2.40
N THR A 88 9.12 -17.88 2.70
CA THR A 88 10.45 -17.68 3.30
C THR A 88 10.54 -18.30 4.69
N GLU A 89 9.50 -18.20 5.52
CA GLU A 89 9.46 -18.81 6.86
C GLU A 89 9.52 -20.35 6.80
N GLU A 90 8.80 -20.99 5.88
CA GLU A 90 8.89 -22.43 5.65
C GLU A 90 10.30 -22.85 5.23
N VAL A 91 10.94 -22.08 4.37
CA VAL A 91 12.32 -22.31 3.92
C VAL A 91 13.31 -22.14 5.07
N ILE A 92 13.12 -21.14 5.93
CA ILE A 92 13.92 -20.95 7.15
C ILE A 92 13.77 -22.15 8.07
N LYS A 93 12.54 -22.63 8.32
CA LYS A 93 12.30 -23.84 9.13
C LYS A 93 12.98 -25.08 8.53
N ASP A 94 12.89 -25.27 7.22
CA ASP A 94 13.57 -26.38 6.53
C ASP A 94 15.10 -26.28 6.65
N LEU A 95 15.66 -25.07 6.69
CA LEU A 95 17.08 -24.81 6.89
C LEU A 95 17.52 -24.99 8.35
N GLU A 96 16.75 -24.51 9.32
CA GLU A 96 17.04 -24.66 10.76
C GLU A 96 16.99 -26.12 11.22
N ASN A 97 16.18 -26.95 10.55
CA ASN A 97 16.15 -28.40 10.78
C ASN A 97 17.42 -29.12 10.29
N VAL A 98 18.32 -28.45 9.55
CA VAL A 98 19.58 -29.04 9.12
C VAL A 98 20.52 -29.15 10.33
N PRO A 99 21.03 -30.35 10.66
CA PRO A 99 21.93 -30.52 11.79
C PRO A 99 23.20 -29.69 11.58
N GLY A 100 23.62 -28.95 12.62
CA GLY A 100 24.80 -28.10 12.58
C GLY A 100 24.59 -26.71 11.95
N MET A 101 23.34 -26.28 11.76
CA MET A 101 23.02 -24.91 11.34
C MET A 101 23.36 -23.93 12.46
N THR A 102 24.20 -22.94 12.15
CA THR A 102 24.59 -21.85 13.06
C THR A 102 24.29 -20.52 12.38
N PHE A 103 23.83 -19.51 13.14
CA PHE A 103 23.56 -18.19 12.59
C PHE A 103 24.83 -17.54 12.03
N ALA A 104 24.74 -17.04 10.80
CA ALA A 104 25.81 -16.30 10.14
C ALA A 104 25.62 -14.80 10.30
N ASP A 105 26.73 -14.08 10.37
CA ASP A 105 26.74 -12.63 10.46
C ASP A 105 26.46 -12.00 9.08
N GLU A 106 25.77 -10.85 9.05
CA GLU A 106 25.48 -10.10 7.84
C GLU A 106 26.74 -9.67 7.08
N ARG A 107 27.90 -9.59 7.74
CA ARG A 107 29.17 -9.25 7.09
C ARG A 107 29.55 -10.19 5.95
N ASP A 108 29.22 -11.47 6.08
CA ASP A 108 29.53 -12.49 5.09
C ASP A 108 28.55 -12.48 3.90
N PHE A 109 27.41 -11.79 4.04
CA PHE A 109 26.45 -11.56 2.97
C PHE A 109 27.08 -10.86 1.76
N LYS A 110 27.96 -9.87 1.98
CA LYS A 110 28.63 -9.11 0.90
C LYS A 110 29.45 -10.00 -0.03
N LYS A 111 29.95 -11.13 0.47
CA LYS A 111 30.75 -12.10 -0.30
C LYS A 111 29.90 -13.19 -0.95
N SER A 112 28.62 -13.26 -0.61
CA SER A 112 27.70 -14.30 -1.10
C SER A 112 27.29 -14.09 -2.55
N ARG A 113 27.17 -15.20 -3.29
CA ARG A 113 26.76 -15.22 -4.70
C ARG A 113 25.35 -15.80 -4.81
N PRO A 114 24.44 -15.16 -5.57
CA PRO A 114 23.09 -15.68 -5.76
C PRO A 114 23.11 -16.97 -6.59
N ILE A 115 22.32 -17.97 -6.19
CA ILE A 115 22.24 -19.28 -6.87
C ILE A 115 20.89 -19.55 -7.52
N PHE A 116 19.78 -19.05 -6.96
CA PHE A 116 18.43 -19.08 -7.55
C PHE A 116 17.50 -18.14 -6.77
N THR A 117 16.32 -17.88 -7.34
CA THR A 117 15.27 -17.05 -6.75
C THR A 117 14.02 -17.90 -6.52
N LEU A 118 13.38 -17.72 -5.37
CA LEU A 118 12.15 -18.40 -4.99
C LEU A 118 10.93 -17.72 -5.62
N ARG A 119 9.77 -18.39 -5.57
CA ARG A 119 8.48 -17.85 -6.06
C ARG A 119 8.07 -16.54 -5.40
N ASP A 120 8.51 -16.30 -4.18
CA ASP A 120 8.26 -15.09 -3.40
C ASP A 120 9.24 -13.94 -3.73
N LYS A 121 10.11 -14.14 -4.73
CA LYS A 121 11.22 -13.24 -5.13
C LYS A 121 12.38 -13.16 -4.14
N THR A 122 12.39 -14.01 -3.11
CA THR A 122 13.54 -14.16 -2.21
C THR A 122 14.69 -14.83 -2.96
N VAL A 123 15.87 -14.23 -2.90
CA VAL A 123 17.08 -14.70 -3.55
C VAL A 123 17.89 -15.54 -2.56
N VAL A 124 18.12 -16.80 -2.90
CA VAL A 124 19.04 -17.66 -2.15
C VAL A 124 20.44 -17.38 -2.64
N ARG A 125 21.32 -17.10 -1.70
CA ARG A 125 22.74 -16.83 -1.94
C ARG A 125 23.57 -17.80 -1.13
N THR A 126 24.70 -18.21 -1.69
CA THR A 126 25.65 -19.08 -0.98
C THR A 126 27.02 -18.46 -1.00
N TRP A 127 27.79 -18.70 0.06
CA TRP A 127 29.18 -18.32 0.15
C TRP A 127 29.99 -19.47 0.72
N LYS A 128 31.22 -19.61 0.27
CA LYS A 128 32.18 -20.54 0.84
C LYS A 128 33.37 -19.74 1.33
N ASN A 129 33.60 -19.76 2.65
CA ASN A 129 34.74 -19.08 3.27
C ASN A 129 36.06 -19.73 2.78
N PRO A 130 37.23 -19.06 2.83
CA PRO A 130 38.51 -19.70 2.47
C PRO A 130 38.85 -20.94 3.30
N LEU A 131 38.24 -21.07 4.49
CA LEU A 131 38.29 -22.29 5.31
C LEU A 131 37.34 -23.39 4.79
N GLY A 132 36.67 -23.22 3.66
CA GLY A 132 35.83 -24.25 3.05
C GLY A 132 34.49 -24.52 3.74
N VAL A 133 34.05 -23.66 4.66
CA VAL A 133 32.76 -23.74 5.35
C VAL A 133 31.65 -23.13 4.49
N ASP A 134 30.56 -23.87 4.29
CA ASP A 134 29.44 -23.47 3.45
C ASP A 134 28.45 -22.59 4.22
N HIS A 135 28.16 -21.41 3.66
CA HIS A 135 27.21 -20.44 4.19
C HIS A 135 26.04 -20.27 3.22
N ILE A 136 24.86 -20.09 3.77
CA ILE A 136 23.63 -19.81 3.04
C ILE A 136 23.00 -18.52 3.56
N PHE A 137 22.51 -17.71 2.65
CA PHE A 137 21.83 -16.46 2.95
C PHE A 137 20.55 -16.35 2.12
N LEU A 138 19.50 -15.80 2.72
CA LEU A 138 18.26 -15.43 2.05
C LEU A 138 18.19 -13.91 1.99
N ALA A 139 17.97 -13.35 0.81
CA ALA A 139 17.80 -11.92 0.60
C ALA A 139 16.45 -11.62 -0.05
N ASP A 140 15.81 -10.54 0.37
CA ASP A 140 14.64 -10.01 -0.35
C ASP A 140 15.04 -9.49 -1.74
N ASN A 141 14.06 -9.26 -2.61
CA ASN A 141 14.23 -8.64 -3.93
C ASN A 141 14.86 -7.22 -3.83
N ASN A 142 14.74 -6.56 -2.67
CA ASN A 142 15.37 -5.29 -2.38
C ASN A 142 16.86 -5.41 -1.96
N GLY A 143 17.41 -6.63 -1.89
CA GLY A 143 18.78 -6.89 -1.47
C GLY A 143 19.01 -6.82 0.04
N LYS A 144 17.93 -6.76 0.84
CA LYS A 144 17.99 -6.84 2.31
C LYS A 144 18.13 -8.30 2.75
N ILE A 145 19.06 -8.59 3.65
CA ILE A 145 19.18 -9.92 4.24
C ILE A 145 17.96 -10.24 5.13
N ILE A 146 17.39 -11.42 4.93
CA ILE A 146 16.29 -11.95 5.73
C ILE A 146 16.81 -13.01 6.70
N TYR A 147 17.72 -13.87 6.24
CA TYR A 147 18.30 -14.96 7.02
C TYR A 147 19.73 -15.23 6.58
N GLY A 148 20.58 -15.63 7.54
CA GLY A 148 21.95 -16.06 7.29
C GLY A 148 22.31 -17.20 8.21
N GLY A 149 22.82 -18.29 7.63
CA GLY A 149 23.25 -19.46 8.38
C GLY A 149 24.47 -20.11 7.73
N PHE A 150 25.23 -20.87 8.51
CA PHE A 150 26.34 -21.67 8.03
C PHE A 150 26.33 -23.04 8.68
N VAL A 151 26.93 -24.01 7.98
CA VAL A 151 27.11 -25.37 8.50
C VAL A 151 28.59 -25.73 8.50
N GLY A 152 29.02 -26.44 9.54
CA GLY A 152 30.37 -27.03 9.58
C GLY A 152 30.56 -28.12 8.52
N TRP A 153 31.83 -28.48 8.25
CA TRP A 153 32.20 -29.44 7.19
C TRP A 153 31.48 -30.80 7.29
N ILE A 154 31.22 -31.26 8.51
CA ILE A 154 30.54 -32.54 8.78
C ILE A 154 29.09 -32.55 8.23
N HIS A 155 28.49 -31.38 8.04
CA HIS A 155 27.10 -31.21 7.62
C HIS A 155 26.93 -30.51 6.27
N SER A 156 28.02 -30.24 5.54
CA SER A 156 27.99 -29.64 4.19
C SER A 156 27.09 -30.41 3.22
N ASP A 157 27.07 -31.74 3.30
CA ASP A 157 26.22 -32.57 2.43
C ASP A 157 24.73 -32.49 2.82
N GLY A 158 24.43 -32.30 4.11
CA GLY A 158 23.08 -32.06 4.59
C GLY A 158 22.53 -30.74 4.05
N LEU A 159 23.33 -29.68 4.09
CA LEU A 159 22.95 -28.37 3.55
C LEU A 159 22.71 -28.42 2.04
N LYS A 160 23.57 -29.09 1.27
CA LYS A 160 23.36 -29.25 -0.19
C LYS A 160 22.06 -30.00 -0.51
N LYS A 161 21.72 -31.05 0.26
CA LYS A 161 20.46 -31.77 0.10
C LYS A 161 19.26 -30.86 0.41
N ALA A 162 19.32 -30.06 1.48
CA ALA A 162 18.28 -29.10 1.81
C ALA A 162 18.10 -28.04 0.71
N ILE A 163 19.20 -27.47 0.19
CA ILE A 163 19.17 -26.51 -0.92
C ILE A 163 18.50 -27.11 -2.17
N ASN A 164 18.84 -28.35 -2.52
CA ASN A 164 18.23 -29.04 -3.67
C ASN A 164 16.73 -29.31 -3.45
N LYS A 165 16.33 -29.67 -2.22
CA LYS A 165 14.91 -29.83 -1.84
C LYS A 165 14.17 -28.50 -1.99
N ILE A 166 14.75 -27.41 -1.48
CA ILE A 166 14.16 -26.05 -1.57
C ILE A 166 14.00 -25.64 -3.03
N ARG A 167 15.05 -25.82 -3.84
CA ARG A 167 15.00 -25.53 -5.28
C ARG A 167 13.89 -26.30 -6.00
N LYS A 168 13.66 -27.58 -5.65
CA LYS A 168 12.61 -28.39 -6.28
C LYS A 168 11.19 -27.97 -5.86
N ASN A 169 11.02 -27.54 -4.61
CA ASN A 169 9.69 -27.29 -4.04
C ASN A 169 9.22 -25.83 -4.18
N TYR A 170 10.16 -24.87 -4.14
CA TYR A 170 9.87 -23.44 -3.98
C TYR A 170 10.38 -22.55 -5.12
N THR A 171 11.04 -23.13 -6.14
CA THR A 171 11.21 -22.50 -7.46
C THR A 171 10.02 -22.91 -8.34
#